data_AF-A0A831UTH8-F1
#
_entry.id   AF-A0A831UTH8-F1
#
_cell.length_a   1.000
_cell.length_b   1.000
_cell.length_c   1.000
_cell.angle_alpha   90.00
_cell.angle_beta   90.00
_cell.angle_gamma   90.00
#
_symmetry.space_group_name_H-M   'P 1'
#
loop_
_entity.id
_entity.type
_entity.pdbx_description
1 polymer ?
#
loop_
_entity_poly.entity_id
_entity_poly.type
_entity_poly.pdbx_seq_one_letter_code
_entity_poly.pdbx_strand_id
1 'polypeptide(L)'
;MAFDFDVIQRFYQRLAERVSAAREAVGRPLTYAEKVLYAHLWSSDRPRPFKRGDAYVNFGPDRVAMQDATAQMALLQFMQAGKSRVAVPATVHADHLIPAKNGAGLDLAAALDMNREVYAFLASASSAYGIGFWKPGAGIIHQVVLENYAFPGGMMIGSDSHTPNAGGLGMLAVGVGGADVVDVMAGMPWELKWPKLIGVKLTGTLGGWTAPKDVILKLAGVLSVKGGTGAVIEYFGEGAASISCTGKGTICNMGAEVGATTSLFPFDSKMAAYLRATHRANVAELAERAAQDLEADAEVYADPESC
;
A
#
# COMPACT_ATOMS: atom_id res chain seq x y z
N MET A 1 -19.59 -3.07 7.79
CA MET A 1 -19.31 -2.90 6.36
C MET A 1 -17.88 -2.39 6.24
N ALA A 2 -17.09 -2.87 5.28
CA ALA A 2 -15.71 -2.42 5.11
C ALA A 2 -15.62 -0.90 4.95
N PHE A 3 -14.56 -0.28 5.47
CA PHE A 3 -14.29 1.14 5.17
C PHE A 3 -14.07 1.33 3.67
N ASP A 4 -14.48 2.50 3.17
CA ASP A 4 -14.28 2.92 1.77
C ASP A 4 -14.86 1.94 0.72
N PHE A 5 -15.86 1.14 1.10
CA PHE A 5 -16.38 0.07 0.25
C PHE A 5 -16.89 0.57 -1.11
N ASP A 6 -17.49 1.76 -1.18
CA ASP A 6 -17.94 2.36 -2.45
C ASP A 6 -16.76 2.65 -3.41
N VAL A 7 -15.59 3.02 -2.87
CA VAL A 7 -14.37 3.22 -3.66
C VAL A 7 -13.88 1.87 -4.19
N ILE A 8 -13.80 0.87 -3.31
CA ILE A 8 -13.38 -0.50 -3.64
C ILE A 8 -14.31 -1.11 -4.72
N GLN A 9 -15.62 -0.94 -4.57
CA GLN A 9 -16.60 -1.46 -5.53
C GLN A 9 -16.44 -0.80 -6.91
N ARG A 10 -16.27 0.52 -6.97
CA ARG A 10 -16.02 1.25 -8.23
C ARG A 10 -14.67 0.91 -8.87
N PHE A 11 -13.68 0.55 -8.07
CA PHE A 11 -12.41 0.03 -8.56
C PHE A 11 -12.63 -1.31 -9.29
N TYR A 12 -13.21 -2.30 -8.61
CA TYR A 12 -13.42 -3.62 -9.21
C TYR A 12 -14.35 -3.61 -10.43
N GLN A 13 -15.33 -2.70 -10.48
CA GLN A 13 -16.19 -2.51 -11.66
C GLN A 13 -15.42 -2.11 -12.93
N ARG A 14 -14.25 -1.49 -12.80
CA ARG A 14 -13.44 -0.97 -13.92
C ARG A 14 -12.13 -1.73 -14.11
N LEU A 15 -11.76 -2.62 -13.20
CA LEU A 15 -10.46 -3.28 -13.18
C LEU A 15 -10.20 -4.07 -14.47
N ALA A 16 -11.13 -4.97 -14.85
CA ALA A 16 -10.98 -5.81 -16.03
C ALA A 16 -10.84 -4.99 -17.32
N GLU A 17 -11.64 -3.93 -17.48
CA GLU A 17 -11.55 -3.02 -18.63
C GLU A 17 -10.18 -2.33 -18.68
N ARG A 18 -9.71 -1.78 -17.55
CA ARG A 18 -8.42 -1.09 -17.47
C ARG A 18 -7.24 -2.01 -17.73
N VAL A 19 -7.26 -3.23 -17.20
CA VAL A 19 -6.21 -4.23 -17.43
C VAL A 19 -6.22 -4.69 -18.88
N SER A 20 -7.40 -4.91 -19.47
CA SER A 20 -7.53 -5.27 -20.88
C SER A 20 -6.98 -4.17 -21.79
N ALA A 21 -7.36 -2.91 -21.57
CA ALA A 21 -6.87 -1.77 -22.34
C ALA A 21 -5.35 -1.59 -22.18
N ALA A 22 -4.81 -1.86 -20.99
CA ALA A 22 -3.37 -1.85 -20.76
C ALA A 22 -2.65 -2.94 -21.54
N ARG A 23 -3.17 -4.18 -21.51
CA ARG A 23 -2.59 -5.31 -22.24
C ARG A 23 -2.57 -5.05 -23.75
N GLU A 24 -3.65 -4.51 -24.30
CA GLU A 24 -3.75 -4.13 -25.70
C GLU A 24 -2.74 -3.03 -26.08
N ALA A 25 -2.67 -1.95 -25.28
CA ALA A 25 -1.78 -0.83 -25.56
C ALA A 25 -0.30 -1.18 -25.41
N VAL A 26 0.04 -2.10 -24.50
CA VAL A 26 1.43 -2.50 -24.23
C VAL A 26 1.88 -3.61 -25.18
N GLY A 27 0.98 -4.47 -25.64
CA GLY A 27 1.27 -5.52 -26.62
C GLY A 27 2.10 -6.68 -26.08
N ARG A 28 2.19 -6.84 -24.75
CA ARG A 28 2.85 -7.98 -24.08
C ARG A 28 2.14 -8.32 -22.76
N PRO A 29 2.40 -9.53 -22.20
CA PRO A 29 1.95 -9.89 -20.85
C PRO A 29 2.41 -8.86 -19.80
N LEU A 30 1.56 -8.62 -18.79
CA LEU A 30 1.79 -7.65 -17.72
C LEU A 30 2.08 -8.34 -16.39
N THR A 31 3.05 -7.82 -15.64
CA THR A 31 3.26 -8.25 -14.25
C THR A 31 2.12 -7.75 -13.35
N TYR A 32 1.99 -8.30 -12.15
CA TYR A 32 0.93 -7.84 -11.24
C TYR A 32 1.11 -6.36 -10.87
N ALA A 33 2.34 -5.94 -10.58
CA ALA A 33 2.68 -4.54 -10.32
C ALA A 33 2.24 -3.63 -11.48
N GLU A 34 2.51 -4.03 -12.73
CA GLU A 34 2.12 -3.25 -13.91
C GLU A 34 0.60 -3.18 -14.07
N LYS A 35 -0.12 -4.28 -13.85
CA LYS A 35 -1.59 -4.26 -13.86
C LYS A 35 -2.15 -3.25 -12.87
N VAL A 36 -1.63 -3.21 -11.64
CA VAL A 36 -2.07 -2.23 -10.63
C VAL A 36 -1.70 -0.80 -11.04
N LEU A 37 -0.48 -0.55 -11.55
CA LEU A 37 -0.07 0.77 -12.04
C LEU A 37 -0.98 1.26 -13.17
N TYR A 38 -1.20 0.44 -14.20
CA TYR A 38 -2.07 0.80 -15.31
C TYR A 38 -3.53 1.00 -14.88
N ALA A 39 -4.01 0.20 -13.93
CA ALA A 39 -5.34 0.34 -13.37
C ALA A 39 -5.52 1.66 -12.59
N HIS A 40 -4.46 2.40 -12.29
CA HIS A 40 -4.49 3.66 -11.54
C HIS A 40 -3.95 4.86 -12.31
N LEU A 41 -3.74 4.75 -13.63
CA LEU A 41 -3.42 5.93 -14.43
C LEU A 41 -4.42 7.06 -14.18
N TRP A 42 -3.90 8.28 -14.11
CA TRP A 42 -4.72 9.47 -13.93
C TRP A 42 -5.75 9.60 -15.05
N SER A 43 -6.91 10.20 -14.76
CA SER A 43 -8.08 10.17 -15.67
C SER A 43 -7.84 10.78 -17.06
N SER A 44 -6.91 11.73 -17.17
CA SER A 44 -6.50 12.33 -18.46
C SER A 44 -5.57 11.43 -19.26
N ASP A 45 -4.96 10.44 -18.63
CA ASP A 45 -3.93 9.61 -19.24
C ASP A 45 -4.56 8.40 -19.93
N ARG A 46 -3.81 7.83 -20.86
CA ARG A 46 -4.18 6.64 -21.62
C ARG A 46 -3.09 5.58 -21.47
N PRO A 47 -3.46 4.29 -21.43
CA PRO A 47 -2.48 3.24 -21.41
C PRO A 47 -1.63 3.31 -22.68
N ARG A 48 -0.32 3.20 -22.48
CA ARG A 48 0.72 3.13 -23.52
C ARG A 48 1.96 2.48 -22.90
N PRO A 49 2.90 1.96 -23.69
CA PRO A 49 4.15 1.45 -23.14
C PRO A 49 4.92 2.55 -22.41
N PHE A 50 5.13 2.38 -21.10
CA PHE A 50 6.01 3.23 -20.30
C PHE A 50 7.37 2.56 -20.12
N LYS A 51 8.44 3.33 -20.32
CA LYS A 51 9.81 2.83 -20.13
C LYS A 51 10.15 2.77 -18.64
N ARG A 52 10.35 1.55 -18.14
CA ARG A 52 10.74 1.25 -16.76
C ARG A 52 12.01 2.03 -16.36
N GLY A 53 11.95 2.69 -15.21
CA GLY A 53 13.04 3.47 -14.65
C GLY A 53 13.33 4.79 -15.38
N ASP A 54 12.40 5.29 -16.22
CA ASP A 54 12.60 6.51 -17.02
C ASP A 54 11.38 7.43 -17.00
N ALA A 55 10.22 6.93 -17.45
CA ALA A 55 9.02 7.76 -17.62
C ALA A 55 8.41 8.18 -16.27
N TYR A 56 8.12 9.47 -16.10
CA TYR A 56 7.23 9.95 -15.03
C TYR A 56 5.78 9.84 -15.49
N VAL A 57 4.93 9.31 -14.61
CA VAL A 57 3.53 8.99 -14.90
C VAL A 57 2.66 9.45 -13.75
N ASN A 58 1.48 9.98 -14.09
CA ASN A 58 0.51 10.44 -13.12
C ASN A 58 -0.47 9.33 -12.75
N PHE A 59 -0.68 9.15 -11.45
CA PHE A 59 -1.57 8.16 -10.90
C PHE A 59 -2.66 8.81 -10.03
N GLY A 60 -3.78 8.13 -9.89
CA GLY A 60 -4.83 8.47 -8.92
C GLY A 60 -4.93 7.42 -7.83
N PRO A 61 -4.21 7.55 -6.70
CA PRO A 61 -4.33 6.64 -5.57
C PRO A 61 -5.76 6.60 -5.02
N ASP A 62 -6.20 5.43 -4.53
CA ASP A 62 -7.54 5.24 -3.96
C ASP A 62 -7.69 5.92 -2.61
N ARG A 63 -6.59 6.07 -1.87
CA ARG A 63 -6.57 6.64 -0.52
C ARG A 63 -5.19 7.17 -0.14
N VAL A 64 -5.17 7.91 0.97
CA VAL A 64 -3.94 8.28 1.69
C VAL A 64 -4.00 7.84 3.16
N ALA A 65 -2.82 7.67 3.78
CA ALA A 65 -2.69 7.46 5.22
C ALA A 65 -1.49 8.25 5.77
N MET A 66 -1.62 8.85 6.94
CA MET A 66 -0.58 9.64 7.59
C MET A 66 -0.41 9.21 9.03
N GLN A 67 0.82 9.25 9.53
CA GLN A 67 1.13 9.05 10.96
C GLN A 67 1.37 10.40 11.65
N ASP A 68 1.17 10.50 12.96
CA ASP A 68 1.13 11.76 13.70
C ASP A 68 2.42 12.59 13.66
N ALA A 69 3.59 11.99 13.48
CA ALA A 69 4.84 12.73 13.31
C ALA A 69 4.93 13.46 11.95
N THR A 70 4.37 12.90 10.88
CA THR A 70 4.38 13.51 9.53
C THR A 70 3.07 14.21 9.17
N ALA A 71 1.95 13.79 9.76
CA ALA A 71 0.61 14.35 9.54
C ALA A 71 0.53 15.82 9.93
N GLN A 72 1.28 16.25 10.95
CA GLN A 72 1.28 17.64 11.39
C GLN A 72 1.62 18.60 10.24
N MET A 73 2.73 18.35 9.54
CA MET A 73 3.17 19.20 8.43
C MET A 73 2.35 18.99 7.17
N ALA A 74 1.86 17.77 6.91
CA ALA A 74 0.96 17.51 5.79
C ALA A 74 -0.36 18.29 5.94
N LEU A 75 -0.97 18.28 7.13
CA LEU A 75 -2.21 19.01 7.38
C LEU A 75 -2.01 20.53 7.35
N LEU A 76 -0.91 21.07 7.90
CA LEU A 76 -0.63 22.50 7.77
C LEU A 76 -0.47 22.93 6.30
N GLN A 77 0.17 22.13 5.47
CA GLN A 77 0.27 22.40 4.03
C GLN A 77 -1.10 22.28 3.34
N PHE A 78 -1.90 21.26 3.69
CA PHE A 78 -3.25 21.11 3.15
C PHE A 78 -4.18 22.29 3.50
N MET A 79 -4.05 22.86 4.70
CA MET A 79 -4.78 24.07 5.10
C MET A 79 -4.49 25.25 4.16
N GLN A 80 -3.28 25.33 3.60
CA GLN A 80 -2.89 26.37 2.64
C GLN A 80 -3.39 26.09 1.21
N ALA A 81 -3.84 24.87 0.91
CA ALA A 81 -4.39 24.52 -0.41
C ALA A 81 -5.80 25.13 -0.64
N GLY A 82 -6.43 25.71 0.39
CA GLY A 82 -7.73 26.36 0.29
C GLY A 82 -8.90 25.40 -0.01
N LYS A 83 -8.71 24.10 0.18
CA LYS A 83 -9.74 23.07 0.00
C LYS A 83 -10.59 22.94 1.27
N SER A 84 -11.89 22.75 1.11
CA SER A 84 -12.80 22.56 2.25
C SER A 84 -12.83 21.13 2.79
N ARG A 85 -12.37 20.15 2.01
CA ARG A 85 -12.30 18.72 2.36
C ARG A 85 -11.30 17.99 1.45
N VAL A 86 -10.85 16.82 1.88
CA VAL A 86 -10.00 15.93 1.05
C VAL A 86 -10.76 15.33 -0.14
N ALA A 87 -10.04 15.08 -1.24
CA ALA A 87 -10.58 14.54 -2.48
C ALA A 87 -10.72 13.01 -2.48
N VAL A 88 -9.88 12.32 -1.71
CA VAL A 88 -9.89 10.85 -1.54
C VAL A 88 -9.99 10.50 -0.05
N PRO A 89 -10.44 9.28 0.31
CA PRO A 89 -10.36 8.80 1.69
C PRO A 89 -8.96 9.00 2.28
N ALA A 90 -8.91 9.58 3.48
CA ALA A 90 -7.68 9.91 4.18
C ALA A 90 -7.79 9.51 5.65
N THR A 91 -6.70 9.05 6.24
CA THR A 91 -6.62 8.77 7.68
C THR A 91 -5.35 9.31 8.32
N VAL A 92 -5.46 9.78 9.56
CA VAL A 92 -4.35 10.11 10.45
C VAL A 92 -4.32 9.10 11.59
N HIS A 93 -3.13 8.60 11.93
CA HIS A 93 -2.90 7.61 12.98
C HIS A 93 -1.96 8.18 14.04
N ALA A 94 -2.37 8.14 15.31
CA ALA A 94 -1.56 8.65 16.42
C ALA A 94 -0.75 7.52 17.10
N ASP A 95 0.43 7.23 16.57
CA ASP A 95 1.23 6.06 16.93
C ASP A 95 2.73 6.34 17.16
N HIS A 96 3.29 7.48 16.73
CA HIS A 96 4.73 7.77 16.88
C HIS A 96 5.06 8.56 18.15
N LEU A 97 4.06 9.21 18.78
CA LEU A 97 4.28 10.10 19.92
C LEU A 97 4.07 9.44 21.29
N ILE A 98 4.08 8.10 21.36
CA ILE A 98 3.92 7.33 22.61
C ILE A 98 5.26 6.65 22.97
N PRO A 99 6.08 7.22 23.87
CA PRO A 99 7.37 6.64 24.24
C PRO A 99 7.19 5.41 25.12
N ALA A 100 7.95 4.34 24.85
CA ALA A 100 8.00 3.17 25.73
C ALA A 100 8.92 3.44 26.94
N LYS A 101 8.38 3.41 28.16
CA LYS A 101 9.14 3.67 29.39
C LYS A 101 8.72 2.82 30.58
N ASN A 102 7.45 2.91 30.99
CA ASN A 102 6.93 2.33 32.23
C ASN A 102 5.85 1.26 32.00
N GLY A 103 5.47 1.01 30.73
CA GLY A 103 4.46 0.04 30.34
C GLY A 103 3.24 0.70 29.70
N ALA A 104 2.56 -0.04 28.82
CA ALA A 104 1.59 0.51 27.87
C ALA A 104 0.53 1.45 28.47
N GLY A 105 -0.08 1.09 29.61
CA GLY A 105 -1.10 1.92 30.24
C GLY A 105 -0.57 3.25 30.78
N LEU A 106 0.58 3.22 31.46
CA LEU A 106 1.22 4.42 32.01
C LEU A 106 1.80 5.30 30.91
N ASP A 107 2.40 4.68 29.90
CA ASP A 107 3.02 5.37 28.78
C ASP A 107 1.97 6.06 27.89
N LEU A 108 0.83 5.40 27.64
CA LEU A 108 -0.29 6.03 26.91
C LEU A 108 -0.87 7.21 27.69
N ALA A 109 -1.09 7.06 29.00
CA ALA A 109 -1.61 8.15 29.83
C ALA A 109 -0.66 9.35 29.84
N ALA A 110 0.65 9.11 29.95
CA ALA A 110 1.66 10.16 29.88
C ALA A 110 1.70 10.82 28.50
N ALA A 111 1.64 10.04 27.40
CA ALA A 111 1.64 10.57 26.04
C ALA A 111 0.41 11.43 25.74
N LEU A 112 -0.76 11.06 26.26
CA LEU A 112 -1.99 11.84 26.13
C LEU A 112 -1.89 13.22 26.78
N ASP A 113 -1.18 13.32 27.91
CA ASP A 113 -0.92 14.60 28.59
C ASP A 113 0.15 15.41 27.86
N MET A 114 1.32 14.81 27.60
CA MET A 114 2.48 15.47 26.98
C MET A 114 2.18 15.99 25.57
N ASN A 115 1.42 15.25 24.76
CA ASN A 115 1.14 15.58 23.37
C ASN A 115 -0.29 16.08 23.15
N ARG A 116 -0.97 16.53 24.22
CA ARG A 116 -2.38 16.96 24.17
C ARG A 116 -2.66 17.97 23.06
N GLU A 117 -1.76 18.94 22.87
CA GLU A 117 -1.90 19.97 21.84
C GLU A 117 -1.87 19.38 20.43
N VAL A 118 -0.88 18.52 20.14
CA VAL A 118 -0.74 17.85 18.85
C VAL A 118 -1.95 16.97 18.55
N TYR A 119 -2.40 16.17 19.52
CA TYR A 119 -3.58 15.32 19.32
C TYR A 119 -4.86 16.13 19.13
N ALA A 120 -5.02 17.25 19.83
CA ALA A 120 -6.14 18.16 19.63
C ALA A 120 -6.12 18.81 18.23
N PHE A 121 -4.94 19.24 17.77
CA PHE A 121 -4.75 19.74 16.41
C PHE A 121 -5.11 18.68 15.36
N LEU A 122 -4.53 17.49 15.44
CA LEU A 122 -4.78 16.41 14.48
C LEU A 122 -6.25 15.99 14.45
N ALA A 123 -6.88 15.85 15.62
CA ALA A 123 -8.30 15.49 15.70
C ALA A 123 -9.21 16.58 15.10
N SER A 124 -8.97 17.85 15.45
CA SER A 124 -9.79 18.97 14.96
C SER A 124 -9.60 19.22 13.46
N ALA A 125 -8.36 19.22 12.97
CA ALA A 125 -8.05 19.34 11.56
C ALA A 125 -8.62 18.17 10.76
N SER A 126 -8.50 16.93 11.27
CA SER A 126 -9.06 15.77 10.61
C SER A 126 -10.59 15.88 10.48
N SER A 127 -11.27 16.28 11.55
CA SER A 127 -12.71 16.51 11.53
C SER A 127 -13.11 17.63 10.56
N ALA A 128 -12.34 18.71 10.47
CA ALA A 128 -12.64 19.86 9.61
C ALA A 128 -12.57 19.50 8.12
N TYR A 129 -11.63 18.63 7.73
CA TYR A 129 -11.37 18.28 6.33
C TYR A 129 -11.93 16.91 5.89
N GLY A 130 -12.68 16.22 6.76
CA GLY A 130 -13.28 14.91 6.44
C GLY A 130 -12.27 13.75 6.43
N ILE A 131 -11.25 13.82 7.27
CA ILE A 131 -10.20 12.81 7.42
C ILE A 131 -10.53 11.94 8.64
N GLY A 132 -10.36 10.62 8.52
CA GLY A 132 -10.52 9.72 9.66
C GLY A 132 -9.36 9.87 10.65
N PHE A 133 -9.63 9.84 11.96
CA PHE A 133 -8.60 9.97 13.00
C PHE A 133 -8.59 8.75 13.92
N TRP A 134 -7.50 7.97 13.86
CA TRP A 134 -7.22 6.89 14.80
C TRP A 134 -6.50 7.45 16.02
N LYS A 135 -7.19 7.40 17.16
CA LYS A 135 -6.75 7.99 18.43
C LYS A 135 -5.48 7.31 18.97
N PRO A 136 -4.73 8.00 19.85
CA PRO A 136 -3.59 7.39 20.54
C PRO A 136 -3.96 6.06 21.20
N GLY A 137 -3.16 5.04 20.96
CA GLY A 137 -3.41 3.66 21.44
C GLY A 137 -4.29 2.80 20.53
N ALA A 138 -4.75 3.31 19.38
CA ALA A 138 -5.49 2.51 18.40
C ALA A 138 -4.63 1.44 17.70
N GLY A 139 -3.32 1.67 17.56
CA GLY A 139 -2.39 0.77 16.90
C GLY A 139 -1.49 1.49 15.90
N ILE A 140 -0.47 0.78 15.42
CA ILE A 140 0.48 1.28 14.43
C ILE A 140 -0.21 1.41 13.07
N ILE A 141 0.03 2.52 12.35
CA ILE A 141 -0.58 2.88 11.06
C ILE A 141 -0.68 1.70 10.10
N HIS A 142 0.40 0.95 9.90
CA HIS A 142 0.47 -0.15 8.93
C HIS A 142 -0.39 -1.34 9.31
N GLN A 143 -0.51 -1.62 10.61
CA GLN A 143 -1.37 -2.68 11.12
C GLN A 143 -2.84 -2.30 10.95
N VAL A 144 -3.19 -1.07 11.35
CA VAL A 144 -4.54 -0.52 11.16
C VAL A 144 -4.91 -0.50 9.68
N VAL A 145 -3.98 -0.12 8.80
CA VAL A 145 -4.16 -0.16 7.34
C VAL A 145 -4.40 -1.58 6.84
N LEU A 146 -3.58 -2.55 7.22
CA LEU A 146 -3.74 -3.93 6.77
C LEU A 146 -5.10 -4.51 7.19
N GLU A 147 -5.52 -4.23 8.43
CA GLU A 147 -6.76 -4.74 9.02
C GLU A 147 -8.02 -4.08 8.47
N ASN A 148 -7.97 -2.80 8.09
CA ASN A 148 -9.18 -2.01 7.81
C ASN A 148 -9.26 -1.47 6.39
N TYR A 149 -8.13 -1.19 5.74
CA TYR A 149 -8.07 -0.30 4.57
C TYR A 149 -7.42 -0.91 3.32
N ALA A 150 -6.43 -1.79 3.50
CA ALA A 150 -5.76 -2.43 2.37
C ALA A 150 -6.70 -3.43 1.68
N PHE A 151 -6.63 -3.51 0.35
CA PHE A 151 -7.37 -4.48 -0.43
C PHE A 151 -6.59 -4.89 -1.70
N PRO A 152 -6.84 -6.10 -2.24
CA PRO A 152 -6.13 -6.58 -3.42
C PRO A 152 -6.35 -5.70 -4.65
N GLY A 153 -5.26 -5.24 -5.25
CA GLY A 153 -5.26 -4.47 -6.49
C GLY A 153 -5.35 -2.96 -6.30
N GLY A 154 -5.66 -2.47 -5.10
CA GLY A 154 -5.73 -1.03 -4.84
C GLY A 154 -4.37 -0.34 -4.88
N MET A 155 -4.40 1.00 -4.95
CA MET A 155 -3.22 1.85 -4.83
C MET A 155 -3.36 2.84 -3.67
N MET A 156 -2.33 2.97 -2.84
CA MET A 156 -2.28 4.01 -1.82
C MET A 156 -0.90 4.64 -1.67
N ILE A 157 -0.89 5.86 -1.14
CA ILE A 157 0.32 6.50 -0.64
C ILE A 157 0.19 6.75 0.86
N GLY A 158 1.32 6.74 1.56
CA GLY A 158 1.35 7.05 2.98
C GLY A 158 2.58 7.87 3.35
N SER A 159 2.44 8.79 4.32
CA SER A 159 3.56 9.60 4.80
C SER A 159 4.48 8.84 5.77
N ASP A 160 4.83 7.61 5.41
CA ASP A 160 5.69 6.69 6.15
C ASP A 160 6.37 5.69 5.20
N SER A 161 7.65 5.39 5.46
CA SER A 161 8.45 4.51 4.59
C SER A 161 7.95 3.06 4.56
N HIS A 162 7.30 2.57 5.61
CA HIS A 162 6.85 1.17 5.70
C HIS A 162 5.41 0.96 5.21
N THR A 163 4.83 1.97 4.54
CA THR A 163 3.58 1.87 3.79
C THR A 163 3.51 0.64 2.85
N PRO A 164 4.63 0.14 2.25
CA PRO A 164 4.66 -1.13 1.53
C PRO A 164 4.09 -2.35 2.28
N ASN A 165 3.95 -2.32 3.61
CA ASN A 165 3.27 -3.37 4.38
C ASN A 165 1.92 -3.81 3.79
N ALA A 166 1.13 -2.88 3.22
CA ALA A 166 -0.15 -3.19 2.60
C ALA A 166 -0.04 -4.07 1.34
N GLY A 167 1.14 -4.19 0.73
CA GLY A 167 1.43 -5.15 -0.34
C GLY A 167 1.30 -6.61 0.08
N GLY A 168 1.31 -6.88 1.40
CA GLY A 168 0.96 -8.19 1.94
C GLY A 168 -0.50 -8.60 1.73
N LEU A 169 -1.37 -7.64 1.41
CA LEU A 169 -2.76 -7.85 0.99
C LEU A 169 -2.98 -7.43 -0.47
N GLY A 170 -1.91 -7.51 -1.28
CA GLY A 170 -1.95 -7.26 -2.71
C GLY A 170 -2.17 -5.81 -3.12
N MET A 171 -1.99 -4.85 -2.22
CA MET A 171 -2.15 -3.43 -2.53
C MET A 171 -0.81 -2.83 -2.98
N LEU A 172 -0.79 -2.01 -4.04
CA LEU A 172 0.40 -1.22 -4.38
C LEU A 172 0.44 0.02 -3.49
N ALA A 173 1.24 -0.05 -2.43
CA ALA A 173 1.29 0.96 -1.39
C ALA A 173 2.69 1.59 -1.28
N VAL A 174 2.82 2.90 -1.44
CA VAL A 174 4.13 3.59 -1.51
C VAL A 174 4.29 4.61 -0.39
N GLY A 175 5.46 4.59 0.26
CA GLY A 175 5.84 5.62 1.22
C GLY A 175 6.31 6.89 0.51
N VAL A 176 5.77 8.04 0.90
CA VAL A 176 6.02 9.34 0.25
C VAL A 176 6.22 10.46 1.27
N GLY A 177 6.60 11.65 0.79
CA GLY A 177 6.66 12.84 1.64
C GLY A 177 5.27 13.41 1.94
N GLY A 178 5.18 14.29 2.95
CA GLY A 178 3.93 14.94 3.30
C GLY A 178 3.32 15.77 2.16
N ALA A 179 4.15 16.35 1.28
CA ALA A 179 3.69 17.14 0.13
C ALA A 179 2.94 16.29 -0.91
N ASP A 180 3.45 15.09 -1.24
CA ASP A 180 2.77 14.18 -2.17
C ASP A 180 1.39 13.73 -1.64
N VAL A 181 1.29 13.53 -0.32
CA VAL A 181 0.00 13.27 0.33
C VAL A 181 -0.95 14.45 0.18
N VAL A 182 -0.45 15.68 0.29
CA VAL A 182 -1.25 16.91 0.11
C VAL A 182 -1.77 17.02 -1.32
N ASP A 183 -0.97 16.71 -2.33
CA ASP A 183 -1.41 16.74 -3.73
C ASP A 183 -2.62 15.83 -3.96
N VAL A 184 -2.52 14.57 -3.51
CA VAL A 184 -3.62 13.61 -3.65
C VAL A 184 -4.84 14.02 -2.83
N MET A 185 -4.64 14.52 -1.60
CA MET A 185 -5.73 15.07 -0.79
C MET A 185 -6.39 16.29 -1.46
N ALA A 186 -5.64 17.09 -2.21
CA ALA A 186 -6.14 18.26 -2.93
C ALA A 186 -6.83 17.92 -4.26
N GLY A 187 -6.80 16.65 -4.67
CA GLY A 187 -7.37 16.15 -5.93
C GLY A 187 -6.44 16.30 -7.12
N MET A 188 -5.13 16.43 -6.89
CA MET A 188 -4.09 16.45 -7.91
C MET A 188 -3.56 15.04 -8.16
N PRO A 189 -3.05 14.75 -9.39
CA PRO A 189 -2.39 13.48 -9.65
C PRO A 189 -1.14 13.32 -8.79
N TRP A 190 -0.81 12.07 -8.46
CA TRP A 190 0.48 11.73 -7.88
C TRP A 190 1.44 11.30 -8.98
N GLU A 191 2.56 12.01 -9.12
CA GLU A 191 3.60 11.67 -10.09
C GLU A 191 4.56 10.63 -9.51
N LEU A 192 4.74 9.52 -10.23
CA LEU A 192 5.72 8.50 -9.91
C LEU A 192 6.54 8.14 -11.15
N LYS A 193 7.85 8.03 -10.96
CA LYS A 193 8.72 7.44 -11.98
C LYS A 193 8.37 5.96 -12.14
N TRP A 194 7.94 5.55 -13.34
CA TRP A 194 7.55 4.18 -13.64
C TRP A 194 8.64 3.22 -13.16
N PRO A 195 8.36 2.32 -12.21
CA PRO A 195 9.41 1.60 -11.52
C PRO A 195 10.03 0.52 -12.41
N LYS A 196 11.27 0.15 -12.08
CA LYS A 196 11.83 -1.15 -12.49
C LYS A 196 11.11 -2.26 -11.73
N LEU A 197 11.33 -3.52 -12.12
CA LEU A 197 10.74 -4.67 -11.45
C LEU A 197 11.83 -5.63 -10.99
N ILE A 198 11.63 -6.19 -9.80
CA ILE A 198 12.45 -7.28 -9.25
C ILE A 198 11.49 -8.42 -8.92
N GLY A 199 11.58 -9.52 -9.67
CA GLY A 199 10.82 -10.74 -9.39
C GLY A 199 11.51 -11.60 -8.35
N VAL A 200 10.81 -11.97 -7.28
CA VAL A 200 11.31 -12.88 -6.24
C VAL A 200 10.48 -14.15 -6.24
N LYS A 201 11.01 -15.21 -6.86
CA LYS A 201 10.38 -16.53 -6.90
C LYS A 201 10.62 -17.28 -5.60
N LEU A 202 9.56 -17.53 -4.84
CA LEU A 202 9.58 -18.33 -3.63
C LEU A 202 9.10 -19.75 -3.94
N THR A 203 9.89 -20.76 -3.54
CA THR A 203 9.59 -22.18 -3.73
C THR A 203 9.60 -22.93 -2.40
N GLY A 204 8.95 -24.10 -2.34
CA GLY A 204 8.79 -24.86 -1.11
C GLY A 204 7.92 -24.14 -0.07
N THR A 205 8.06 -24.51 1.21
CA THR A 205 7.27 -23.96 2.32
C THR A 205 8.15 -23.66 3.52
N LEU A 206 7.82 -22.62 4.29
CA LEU A 206 8.47 -22.35 5.58
C LEU A 206 8.31 -23.54 6.53
N GLY A 207 9.37 -23.89 7.26
CA GLY A 207 9.38 -25.05 8.16
C GLY A 207 10.20 -24.82 9.43
N GLY A 208 9.85 -25.54 10.50
CA GLY A 208 10.53 -25.44 11.79
C GLY A 208 10.40 -24.04 12.39
N TRP A 209 11.55 -23.41 12.68
CA TRP A 209 11.64 -22.07 13.27
C TRP A 209 11.61 -20.94 12.24
N THR A 210 11.71 -21.25 10.94
CA THR A 210 11.78 -20.23 9.90
C THR A 210 10.43 -19.51 9.76
N ALA A 211 10.47 -18.17 9.79
CA ALA A 211 9.32 -17.30 9.73
C ALA A 211 9.34 -16.42 8.46
N PRO A 212 8.22 -15.76 8.09
CA PRO A 212 8.18 -14.83 6.96
C PRO A 212 9.24 -13.73 7.05
N LYS A 213 9.61 -13.31 8.27
CA LYS A 213 10.70 -12.35 8.51
C LYS A 213 12.03 -12.81 7.92
N ASP A 214 12.33 -14.11 7.95
CA ASP A 214 13.60 -14.64 7.46
C ASP A 214 13.74 -14.52 5.93
N VAL A 215 12.60 -14.54 5.21
CA VAL A 215 12.58 -14.35 3.76
C VAL A 215 13.11 -12.96 3.40
N ILE A 216 12.58 -11.91 4.04
CA ILE A 216 13.02 -10.54 3.76
C ILE A 216 14.40 -10.24 4.34
N LEU A 217 14.78 -10.83 5.48
CA LEU A 217 16.15 -10.73 5.99
C LEU A 217 17.16 -11.34 5.00
N LYS A 218 16.84 -12.51 4.43
CA LYS A 218 17.67 -13.13 3.39
C LYS A 218 17.74 -12.27 2.13
N LEU A 219 16.60 -11.77 1.66
CA LEU A 219 16.54 -10.91 0.47
C LEU A 219 17.32 -9.60 0.68
N ALA A 220 17.23 -8.99 1.85
CA ALA A 220 18.01 -7.81 2.20
C ALA A 220 19.52 -8.09 2.20
N GLY A 221 19.95 -9.28 2.64
CA GLY A 221 21.33 -9.72 2.50
C GLY A 221 21.79 -9.91 1.04
N VAL A 222 20.87 -10.25 0.13
CA VAL A 222 21.15 -10.42 -1.31
C VAL A 222 21.19 -9.07 -2.05
N LEU A 223 20.18 -8.22 -1.83
CA LEU A 223 20.04 -6.95 -2.53
C LEU A 223 20.89 -5.83 -1.91
N SER A 224 21.23 -5.94 -0.63
CA SER A 224 21.75 -4.83 0.19
C SER A 224 20.79 -3.63 0.25
N VAL A 225 21.18 -2.58 0.98
CA VAL A 225 20.33 -1.40 1.21
C VAL A 225 20.05 -0.53 -0.02
N LYS A 226 20.70 -0.80 -1.16
CA LYS A 226 20.49 -0.04 -2.42
C LYS A 226 19.91 -0.88 -3.56
N GLY A 227 19.81 -2.20 -3.40
CA GLY A 227 19.48 -3.10 -4.52
C GLY A 227 18.05 -2.96 -5.05
N GLY A 228 17.13 -2.44 -4.24
CA GLY A 228 15.74 -2.17 -4.62
C GLY A 228 15.49 -0.77 -5.19
N THR A 229 16.48 0.12 -5.22
CA THR A 229 16.27 1.55 -5.54
C THR A 229 15.53 1.75 -6.87
N GLY A 230 14.34 2.36 -6.81
CA GLY A 230 13.51 2.67 -7.98
C GLY A 230 12.86 1.45 -8.62
N ALA A 231 12.76 0.33 -7.89
CA ALA A 231 12.08 -0.88 -8.32
C ALA A 231 10.93 -1.26 -7.39
N VAL A 232 9.94 -1.95 -7.95
CA VAL A 232 8.93 -2.71 -7.21
C VAL A 232 9.37 -4.16 -7.10
N ILE A 233 9.29 -4.72 -5.88
CA ILE A 233 9.58 -6.14 -5.65
C ILE A 233 8.26 -6.92 -5.72
N GLU A 234 8.15 -7.80 -6.72
CA GLU A 234 6.97 -8.66 -6.91
C GLU A 234 7.34 -10.10 -6.49
N TYR A 235 6.66 -10.59 -5.46
CA TYR A 235 6.85 -11.97 -4.97
C TYR A 235 5.89 -12.93 -5.65
N PHE A 236 6.39 -14.07 -6.12
CA PHE A 236 5.58 -15.07 -6.82
C PHE A 236 6.07 -16.51 -6.56
N GLY A 237 5.34 -17.49 -7.10
CA GLY A 237 5.64 -18.92 -6.94
C GLY A 237 4.88 -19.59 -5.79
N GLU A 238 4.92 -20.93 -5.75
CA GLU A 238 4.18 -21.74 -4.77
C GLU A 238 4.50 -21.38 -3.31
N GLY A 239 5.75 -20.98 -3.03
CA GLY A 239 6.18 -20.60 -1.69
C GLY A 239 5.53 -19.30 -1.24
N ALA A 240 5.26 -18.38 -2.18
CA ALA A 240 4.56 -17.14 -1.90
C ALA A 240 3.11 -17.41 -1.46
N ALA A 241 2.43 -18.35 -2.12
CA ALA A 241 1.06 -18.77 -1.79
C ALA A 241 0.97 -19.49 -0.42
N SER A 242 2.07 -20.06 0.06
CA SER A 242 2.12 -20.74 1.36
C SER A 242 2.12 -19.77 2.57
N ILE A 243 2.53 -18.52 2.38
CA ILE A 243 2.74 -17.54 3.45
C ILE A 243 1.42 -16.89 3.85
N SER A 244 1.16 -16.69 5.15
CA SER A 244 -0.04 -15.99 5.63
C SER A 244 -0.09 -14.53 5.16
N CYS A 245 -1.28 -13.92 5.08
CA CYS A 245 -1.40 -12.50 4.67
C CYS A 245 -0.55 -11.56 5.54
N THR A 246 -0.58 -11.72 6.86
CA THR A 246 0.26 -10.93 7.76
C THR A 246 1.76 -11.21 7.59
N GLY A 247 2.13 -12.47 7.28
CA GLY A 247 3.50 -12.83 6.93
C GLY A 247 3.99 -12.17 5.64
N LYS A 248 3.13 -12.08 4.63
CA LYS A 248 3.39 -11.30 3.41
C LYS A 248 3.56 -9.82 3.74
N GLY A 249 2.73 -9.28 4.64
CA GLY A 249 2.86 -7.91 5.15
C GLY A 249 4.23 -7.65 5.77
N THR A 250 4.71 -8.55 6.63
CA THR A 250 6.07 -8.50 7.21
C THR A 250 7.16 -8.44 6.14
N ILE A 251 7.03 -9.25 5.08
CA ILE A 251 8.01 -9.28 3.99
C ILE A 251 7.99 -7.96 3.20
N CYS A 252 6.81 -7.47 2.84
CA CYS A 252 6.69 -6.22 2.10
C CYS A 252 7.12 -5.00 2.92
N ASN A 253 6.80 -4.98 4.21
CA ASN A 253 7.15 -3.90 5.14
C ASN A 253 8.66 -3.62 5.13
N MET A 254 9.49 -4.64 5.36
CA MET A 254 10.94 -4.51 5.39
C MET A 254 11.56 -4.48 3.97
N GLY A 255 10.74 -4.50 2.91
CA GLY A 255 11.17 -4.15 1.55
C GLY A 255 11.63 -2.70 1.44
N ALA A 256 11.18 -1.82 2.34
CA ALA A 256 11.67 -0.46 2.45
C ALA A 256 13.20 -0.41 2.69
N GLU A 257 13.76 -1.40 3.39
CA GLU A 257 15.15 -1.38 3.85
C GLU A 257 16.16 -1.69 2.75
N VAL A 258 15.68 -2.18 1.60
CA VAL A 258 16.48 -2.37 0.38
C VAL A 258 16.31 -1.22 -0.61
N GLY A 259 15.56 -0.17 -0.23
CA GLY A 259 15.29 1.00 -1.05
C GLY A 259 14.21 0.78 -2.13
N ALA A 260 13.41 -0.28 -2.02
CA ALA A 260 12.32 -0.53 -2.97
C ALA A 260 11.28 0.59 -2.92
N THR A 261 10.71 0.92 -4.09
CA THR A 261 9.56 1.84 -4.17
C THR A 261 8.36 1.26 -3.41
N THR A 262 8.12 -0.04 -3.58
CA THR A 262 7.20 -0.85 -2.77
C THR A 262 7.46 -2.33 -3.06
N SER A 263 6.77 -3.21 -2.34
CA SER A 263 6.77 -4.64 -2.60
C SER A 263 5.35 -5.20 -2.46
N LEU A 264 4.99 -6.20 -3.25
CA LEU A 264 3.65 -6.78 -3.21
C LEU A 264 3.62 -8.27 -3.58
N PHE A 265 2.56 -8.92 -3.13
CA PHE A 265 2.19 -10.28 -3.51
C PHE A 265 0.92 -10.27 -4.35
N PRO A 266 0.75 -11.18 -5.32
CA PRO A 266 -0.52 -11.36 -6.02
C PRO A 266 -1.59 -11.88 -5.06
N PHE A 267 -2.85 -11.67 -5.42
CA PHE A 267 -3.99 -12.11 -4.63
C PHE A 267 -4.01 -13.64 -4.47
N ASP A 268 -4.32 -14.12 -3.26
CA ASP A 268 -4.46 -15.56 -3.01
C ASP A 268 -5.47 -15.89 -1.89
N SER A 269 -5.65 -17.19 -1.66
CA SER A 269 -6.56 -17.71 -0.64
C SER A 269 -6.22 -17.24 0.79
N LYS A 270 -4.95 -16.96 1.11
CA LYS A 270 -4.54 -16.48 2.44
C LYS A 270 -4.98 -15.03 2.64
N MET A 271 -4.93 -14.21 1.59
CA MET A 271 -5.50 -12.87 1.59
C MET A 271 -7.03 -12.89 1.73
N ALA A 272 -7.70 -13.76 0.98
CA ALA A 272 -9.15 -13.93 1.06
C ALA A 272 -9.61 -14.37 2.47
N ALA A 273 -8.89 -15.31 3.09
CA ALA A 273 -9.13 -15.74 4.46
C ALA A 273 -8.94 -14.59 5.47
N TYR A 274 -7.90 -13.78 5.29
CA TYR A 274 -7.62 -12.63 6.16
C TYR A 274 -8.69 -11.52 6.05
N LEU A 275 -9.14 -11.20 4.84
CA LEU A 275 -10.25 -10.27 4.63
C LEU A 275 -11.52 -10.73 5.37
N ARG A 276 -11.86 -12.02 5.28
CA ARG A 276 -13.00 -12.58 6.03
C ARG A 276 -12.81 -12.50 7.55
N ALA A 277 -11.62 -12.86 8.04
CA ALA A 277 -11.28 -12.79 9.46
C ALA A 277 -11.32 -11.36 10.02
N THR A 278 -11.08 -10.36 9.18
CA THR A 278 -11.15 -8.93 9.52
C THR A 278 -12.50 -8.29 9.15
N HIS A 279 -13.57 -9.10 9.04
CA HIS A 279 -14.94 -8.64 8.77
C HIS A 279 -15.15 -7.91 7.42
N ARG A 280 -14.34 -8.24 6.42
CA ARG A 280 -14.38 -7.68 5.05
C ARG A 280 -14.68 -8.76 4.00
N ALA A 281 -15.61 -9.68 4.31
CA ALA A 281 -16.00 -10.76 3.40
C ALA A 281 -16.52 -10.25 2.04
N ASN A 282 -17.23 -9.12 2.03
CA ASN A 282 -17.68 -8.45 0.81
C ASN A 282 -16.51 -8.02 -0.10
N VAL A 283 -15.38 -7.59 0.46
CA VAL A 283 -14.16 -7.28 -0.31
C VAL A 283 -13.50 -8.56 -0.82
N ALA A 284 -13.48 -9.62 0.00
CA ALA A 284 -12.97 -10.93 -0.43
C ALA A 284 -13.73 -11.48 -1.64
N GLU A 285 -15.06 -11.38 -1.64
CA GLU A 285 -15.90 -11.82 -2.75
C GLU A 285 -15.65 -11.03 -4.04
N LEU A 286 -15.42 -9.72 -3.95
CA LEU A 286 -15.06 -8.90 -5.12
C LEU A 286 -13.69 -9.29 -5.67
N ALA A 287 -12.69 -9.48 -4.78
CA ALA A 287 -11.35 -9.90 -5.18
C ALA A 287 -11.36 -11.30 -5.82
N GLU A 288 -12.10 -12.26 -5.28
CA GLU A 288 -12.24 -13.61 -5.84
C GLU A 288 -12.86 -13.60 -7.24
N ARG A 289 -13.85 -12.74 -7.49
CA ARG A 289 -14.43 -12.58 -8.84
C ARG A 289 -13.48 -11.94 -9.84
N ALA A 290 -12.51 -11.16 -9.37
CA ALA A 290 -11.53 -10.46 -10.18
C ALA A 290 -10.12 -11.11 -10.15
N ALA A 291 -9.99 -12.34 -9.63
CA ALA A 291 -8.70 -12.94 -9.30
C ALA A 291 -7.70 -12.96 -10.48
N GLN A 292 -8.16 -13.21 -11.71
CA GLN A 292 -7.34 -13.22 -12.92
C GLN A 292 -6.62 -11.88 -13.22
N ASP A 293 -7.19 -10.77 -12.75
CA ASP A 293 -6.63 -9.42 -12.92
C ASP A 293 -5.82 -8.98 -11.69
N LEU A 294 -5.79 -9.80 -10.64
CA LEU A 294 -5.09 -9.58 -9.38
C LEU A 294 -3.82 -10.43 -9.20
N GLU A 295 -3.31 -10.95 -10.31
CA GLU A 295 -2.04 -11.67 -10.44
C GLU A 295 -1.39 -11.29 -11.78
N ALA A 296 -0.12 -11.63 -11.99
CA ALA A 296 0.51 -11.41 -13.29
C ALA A 296 -0.17 -12.26 -14.38
N ASP A 297 -0.03 -11.85 -15.64
CA ASP A 297 -0.37 -12.75 -16.75
C ASP A 297 0.50 -14.02 -16.67
N ALA A 298 -0.08 -15.19 -16.98
CA ALA A 298 0.54 -16.50 -16.72
C ALA A 298 1.91 -16.65 -17.42
N GLU A 299 2.05 -16.04 -18.58
CA GLU A 299 3.27 -15.98 -19.37
C GLU A 299 4.43 -15.32 -18.61
N VAL A 300 4.15 -14.31 -17.78
CA VAL A 300 5.15 -13.63 -16.94
C VAL A 300 5.75 -14.58 -15.92
N TYR A 301 4.93 -15.42 -15.29
CA TYR A 301 5.43 -16.38 -14.30
C TYR A 301 6.04 -17.63 -14.93
N ALA A 302 5.67 -17.95 -16.17
CA ALA A 302 6.29 -19.01 -16.96
C ALA A 302 7.71 -18.62 -17.42
N ASP A 303 7.90 -17.37 -17.85
CA ASP A 303 9.18 -16.85 -18.33
C ASP A 303 9.47 -15.44 -17.78
N PRO A 304 9.87 -15.32 -16.51
CA PRO A 304 10.02 -14.02 -15.85
C PRO A 304 11.19 -13.18 -16.39
N GLU A 305 12.13 -13.77 -17.14
CA GLU A 305 13.28 -13.05 -17.71
C GLU A 305 12.94 -12.32 -19.01
N SER A 306 11.85 -12.69 -19.69
CA SER A 306 11.44 -12.07 -20.97
C SER A 306 10.49 -10.87 -20.82
N CYS A 307 10.14 -10.48 -19.59
CA CYS A 307 9.10 -9.49 -19.30
C CYS A 307 9.62 -8.10 -18.86
#